data_AF-A0A266Q3E0-F1
#
_entry.id   AF-A0A266Q3E0-F1
#
_cell.length_a   1.000
_cell.length_b   1.000
_cell.length_c   1.000
_cell.angle_alpha   90.00
_cell.angle_beta   90.00
_cell.angle_gamma   90.00
#
_symmetry.space_group_name_H-M   'P 1'
#
loop_
_entity.id
_entity.type
_entity.pdbx_description
1 polymer ?
#
loop_
_entity_poly.entity_id
_entity_poly.type
_entity_poly.pdbx_seq_one_letter_code
_entity_poly.pdbx_strand_id
1 'polypeptide(L)'
;MDNVLILKIEDVMDVRGRGIVLAPGLEAEQYNFSGEYEAILETPTGEQKNCKVVFTIPFQSPPPKIRKYWCHLSGLAKLEIPIGSNLWLTNFKG
;
A
#
# COMPACT_ATOMS: atom_id res chain seq x y z
N MET A 1 12.42 10.35 -13.04
CA MET A 1 11.96 9.93 -11.70
C MET A 1 11.17 8.68 -11.96
N ASP A 2 11.73 7.54 -11.57
CA ASP A 2 11.16 6.25 -11.95
C ASP A 2 10.15 5.87 -10.88
N ASN A 3 8.87 5.86 -11.27
CA ASN A 3 7.79 5.39 -10.42
C ASN A 3 7.72 3.88 -10.54
N VAL A 4 7.58 3.18 -9.41
CA VAL A 4 7.48 1.72 -9.37
C VAL A 4 6.06 1.33 -9.02
N LEU A 5 5.40 0.56 -9.88
CA LEU A 5 4.11 -0.04 -9.56
C LEU A 5 4.32 -1.08 -8.47
N ILE A 6 3.65 -0.91 -7.33
CA ILE A 6 3.79 -1.81 -6.20
C ILE A 6 2.55 -2.68 -6.03
N LEU A 7 1.36 -2.13 -6.24
CA LEU A 7 0.12 -2.83 -5.92
C LEU A 7 -1.01 -2.37 -6.84
N LYS A 8 -1.80 -3.32 -7.34
CA LYS A 8 -3.16 -3.07 -7.80
C LYS A 8 -4.12 -3.37 -6.65
N ILE A 9 -4.93 -2.40 -6.27
CA ILE A 9 -5.78 -2.47 -5.09
C ILE A 9 -7.00 -3.36 -5.38
N GLU A 10 -7.14 -4.42 -4.59
CA GLU A 10 -8.27 -5.36 -4.67
C GLU A 10 -9.28 -5.12 -3.54
N ASP A 11 -8.84 -4.60 -2.39
CA ASP A 11 -9.70 -4.22 -1.28
C ASP A 11 -9.09 -3.08 -0.45
N VAL A 12 -9.96 -2.32 0.22
CA VAL A 12 -9.61 -1.19 1.08
C VAL A 12 -10.35 -1.30 2.41
N MET A 13 -9.58 -1.50 3.48
CA MET A 13 -10.10 -1.63 4.84
C MET A 13 -9.80 -0.37 5.63
N ASP A 14 -10.79 0.12 6.37
CA ASP A 14 -10.55 1.09 7.42
C ASP A 14 -10.46 0.33 8.74
N VAL A 15 -9.24 0.22 9.26
CA VAL A 15 -8.96 -0.54 10.47
C VAL A 15 -8.83 0.44 11.63
N ARG A 16 -9.80 0.41 12.54
CA ARG A 16 -9.82 1.28 13.72
C ARG A 16 -8.49 1.22 14.48
N GLY A 17 -7.84 2.37 14.62
CA GLY A 17 -6.53 2.51 15.29
C GLY A 17 -5.31 2.15 14.43
N ARG A 18 -5.49 1.75 13.16
CA ARG A 18 -4.41 1.46 12.20
C ARG A 18 -4.55 2.19 10.86
N GLY A 19 -5.68 2.89 10.65
CA GLY A 19 -5.95 3.68 9.46
C GLY A 19 -6.39 2.84 8.26
N ILE A 20 -6.17 3.36 7.06
CA ILE A 20 -6.53 2.70 5.82
C ILE A 20 -5.48 1.66 5.46
N VAL A 21 -5.94 0.45 5.18
CA VAL A 21 -5.13 -0.70 4.84
C VAL A 21 -5.55 -1.25 3.48
N LEU A 22 -4.59 -1.47 2.59
CA LEU A 22 -4.83 -1.96 1.24
C LEU A 22 -4.52 -3.46 1.12
N ALA A 23 -5.27 -4.12 0.23
CA ALA A 23 -5.03 -5.50 -0.17
C ALA A 23 -4.82 -5.61 -1.69
N PRO A 24 -4.11 -6.66 -2.17
CA PRO A 24 -3.42 -7.68 -1.39
C PRO A 24 -2.18 -7.16 -0.64
N GLY A 25 -1.77 -7.88 0.40
CA GLY A 25 -0.47 -7.67 1.01
C GLY A 25 0.66 -8.15 0.09
N LEU A 26 1.82 -7.49 0.19
CA LEU A 26 3.01 -7.74 -0.64
C LEU A 26 3.92 -8.76 0.03
N GLU A 27 4.45 -9.73 -0.71
CA GLU A 27 5.33 -10.74 -0.13
C GLU A 27 6.64 -10.12 0.34
N ALA A 28 6.97 -10.30 1.62
CA ALA A 28 8.12 -9.64 2.23
C ALA A 28 9.48 -10.12 1.68
N GLU A 29 9.52 -11.25 0.98
CA GLU A 29 10.73 -11.76 0.33
C GLU A 29 11.07 -10.98 -0.95
N GLN A 30 10.11 -10.29 -1.55
CA GLN A 30 10.28 -9.53 -2.80
C GLN A 30 10.64 -8.07 -2.56
N TYR A 31 10.51 -7.57 -1.34
CA TYR A 31 10.62 -6.14 -1.02
C TYR A 31 11.31 -5.90 0.32
N ASN A 32 12.07 -4.81 0.41
CA ASN A 32 12.66 -4.35 1.66
C ASN A 32 12.20 -2.92 1.99
N PHE A 33 11.00 -2.80 2.55
CA PHE A 33 10.45 -1.50 2.95
C PHE A 33 10.93 -1.11 4.35
N SER A 34 11.40 0.12 4.48
CA SER A 34 11.86 0.74 5.73
C SER A 34 11.33 2.17 5.81
N GLY A 35 10.17 2.34 6.44
CA GLY A 35 9.59 3.64 6.75
C GLY A 35 8.41 4.06 5.88
N GLU A 36 8.26 5.37 5.75
CA GLU A 36 7.21 6.04 4.98
C GLU A 36 7.73 6.41 3.58
N TYR A 37 6.89 6.20 2.57
CA TYR A 37 7.20 6.48 1.18
C TYR A 37 6.16 7.41 0.56
N GLU A 38 6.61 8.32 -0.29
CA GLU A 38 5.74 9.14 -1.14
C GLU A 38 5.19 8.26 -2.29
N ALA A 39 3.89 8.31 -2.51
CA ALA A 39 3.21 7.45 -3.47
C ALA A 39 2.15 8.20 -4.28
N ILE A 40 1.84 7.66 -5.45
CA ILE A 40 0.76 8.11 -6.32
C ILE A 40 -0.27 7.00 -6.39
N LEU A 41 -1.51 7.32 -6.03
CA LEU A 41 -2.68 6.51 -6.31
C LEU A 41 -3.24 6.92 -7.67
N GLU A 42 -3.32 5.98 -8.61
CA GLU A 42 -3.97 6.17 -9.89
C GLU A 42 -5.29 5.39 -9.90
N THR A 43 -6.41 6.09 -10.01
CA THR A 43 -7.74 5.48 -10.03
C THR A 43 -8.01 4.76 -11.35
N PRO A 44 -9.02 3.88 -11.44
CA PRO A 44 -9.41 3.25 -12.72
C PRO A 44 -9.82 4.24 -13.81
N THR A 45 -10.20 5.47 -13.44
CA THR A 45 -10.53 6.54 -14.40
C THR A 45 -9.29 7.30 -14.87
N GLY A 46 -8.10 6.97 -14.35
CA GLY A 46 -6.83 7.63 -14.65
C GLY A 46 -6.55 8.89 -13.81
N GLU A 47 -7.40 9.19 -12.82
CA GLU A 47 -7.15 10.30 -11.90
C GLU A 47 -5.97 9.93 -10.98
N GLN A 48 -5.04 10.86 -10.77
CA GLN A 48 -3.88 10.65 -9.92
C GLN A 48 -3.97 11.50 -8.65
N LYS A 49 -3.70 10.87 -7.51
CA LYS A 49 -3.70 11.49 -6.19
C LYS A 49 -2.39 11.19 -5.47
N ASN A 50 -1.73 12.22 -4.96
CA ASN A 50 -0.55 12.06 -4.12
C ASN A 50 -0.97 11.59 -2.72
N CYS A 51 -0.21 10.66 -2.17
CA CYS A 51 -0.44 10.12 -0.83
C CYS A 51 0.86 9.61 -0.24
N LYS A 52 0.81 9.17 1.01
CA LYS A 52 1.93 8.49 1.66
C LYS A 52 1.55 7.09 2.06
N VAL A 53 2.54 6.19 2.05
CA VAL A 53 2.34 4.81 2.43
C VAL A 53 3.43 4.33 3.38
N VAL A 54 3.00 3.56 4.38
CA VAL A 54 3.88 2.82 5.29
C VAL A 54 3.60 1.34 5.13
N PHE A 55 4.66 0.54 5.04
CA PHE A 55 4.55 -0.92 4.93
C PHE A 55 4.86 -1.56 6.27
N THR A 56 3.93 -2.36 6.81
CA THR A 56 4.15 -3.06 8.08
C THR A 56 3.89 -4.56 7.93
N ILE A 57 4.66 -5.38 8.64
CA ILE A 57 4.36 -6.81 8.78
C ILE A 57 3.66 -6.97 10.13
N PRO A 58 2.35 -7.28 10.16
CA PRO A 58 1.66 -7.46 11.41
C PRO A 58 2.19 -8.69 12.15
N PHE A 59 2.27 -8.58 13.47
CA PHE A 59 2.53 -9.74 14.31
C PHE A 59 1.33 -10.69 14.26
N GLN A 60 1.59 -11.95 13.92
CA GLN A 60 0.59 -13.02 13.87
C GLN A 60 1.13 -14.27 14.57
N SER A 61 0.27 -14.92 15.35
CA SER A 61 0.56 -16.20 16.02
C SER A 61 -0.51 -17.23 15.67
N PRO A 62 -0.14 -18.44 15.18
CA PRO A 62 1.22 -18.84 14.85
C PRO A 62 1.79 -18.01 13.69
N PRO A 63 3.13 -17.88 13.56
CA PRO A 63 3.74 -17.15 12.46
C PRO A 63 3.25 -17.68 11.09
N PRO A 64 2.93 -16.80 10.15
CA PRO A 64 2.47 -17.23 8.83
C PRO A 64 3.63 -17.87 8.06
N LYS A 65 3.31 -18.82 7.17
CA LYS A 65 4.30 -19.44 6.26
C LYS A 65 4.93 -18.42 5.31
N ILE A 66 4.14 -17.44 4.87
CA ILE A 66 4.57 -16.34 4.01
C ILE A 66 4.28 -15.05 4.74
N ARG A 67 5.31 -14.25 4.99
CA ARG A 67 5.16 -12.92 5.58
C ARG A 67 4.75 -11.93 4.50
N LYS A 68 3.75 -11.10 4.79
CA LYS A 68 3.29 -10.06 3.88
C LYS A 68 3.38 -8.69 4.54
N TYR A 69 3.87 -7.71 3.79
CA TYR A 69 3.68 -6.31 4.10
C TYR A 69 2.24 -5.91 3.83
N TRP A 70 1.66 -5.23 4.79
CA TRP A 70 0.39 -4.54 4.66
C TRP A 70 0.66 -3.08 4.37
N CYS A 71 -0.05 -2.53 3.39
CA CYS A 71 0.13 -1.16 2.94
C CYS A 71 -0.82 -0.27 3.72
N HIS A 72 -0.28 0.60 4.56
CA HIS A 72 -1.03 1.60 5.32
C HIS A 72 -0.97 2.93 4.58
N LEU A 73 -2.10 3.41 4.10
CA LEU A 73 -2.17 4.65 3.35
C LEU A 73 -2.60 5.81 4.25
N SER A 74 -1.97 6.97 4.06
CA SER A 74 -2.35 8.22 4.70
C SER A 74 -2.49 9.36 3.69
N GLY A 75 -3.24 10.39 4.06
CA GLY A 75 -3.51 11.56 3.20
C GLY A 75 -4.75 11.43 2.30
N LEU A 76 -5.41 10.27 2.26
CA LEU A 76 -6.67 10.05 1.54
C LEU A 76 -7.71 9.39 2.46
N ALA A 77 -8.99 9.65 2.21
CA ALA A 77 -10.09 8.91 2.83
C ALA A 77 -10.40 7.61 2.07
N LYS A 78 -11.00 6.62 2.75
CA LYS A 78 -11.35 5.33 2.14
C LYS A 78 -12.22 5.48 0.87
N LEU A 79 -13.17 6.42 0.87
CA LEU A 79 -14.06 6.68 -0.27
C LEU A 79 -13.33 7.23 -1.50
N GLU A 80 -12.10 7.71 -1.33
CA GLU A 80 -11.28 8.26 -2.41
C GLU A 80 -10.40 7.21 -3.09
N ILE A 81 -10.44 5.97 -2.61
CA ILE A 81 -9.58 4.87 -3.05
C ILE A 81 -10.47 3.79 -3.69
N PRO A 82 -10.87 3.95 -4.95
CA PRO A 82 -11.67 2.94 -5.63
C PRO A 82 -10.87 1.64 -5.81
N ILE A 83 -11.55 0.51 -5.68
CA ILE A 83 -10.99 -0.80 -6.03
C ILE A 83 -10.58 -0.79 -7.51
N GLY A 84 -9.45 -1.44 -7.82
CA GLY A 84 -8.84 -1.45 -9.14
C GLY A 84 -7.82 -0.33 -9.38
N SER A 85 -7.65 0.60 -8.43
CA SER A 85 -6.60 1.62 -8.48
C SER A 85 -5.21 1.00 -8.43
N ASN A 86 -4.23 1.68 -9.03
CA ASN A 86 -2.82 1.34 -8.94
C ASN A 86 -2.12 2.21 -7.89
N LEU A 87 -1.24 1.62 -7.09
CA LEU A 87 -0.37 2.34 -6.16
C LEU A 87 1.07 2.30 -6.69
N TRP A 88 1.61 3.49 -6.93
CA TRP A 88 2.95 3.71 -7.45
C TRP A 88 3.81 4.34 -6.36
N LEU A 89 4.97 3.77 -6.04
CA LEU A 89 5.95 4.45 -5.21
C LEU A 89 6.79 5.40 -6.04
N THR A 90 6.99 6.61 -5.51
CA THR A 90 7.84 7.63 -6.13
C THR A 90 9.23 7.59 -5.51
N ASN A 91 10.27 7.72 -6.35
CA ASN A 91 11.67 7.74 -5.92
C ASN A 91 12.10 6.49 -5.10
N PHE A 92 11.40 5.37 -5.26
CA PHE A 92 11.75 4.11 -4.61
C PHE A 92 12.98 3.50 -5.29
N LYS A 93 14.09 3.44 -4.55
CA LYS A 93 15.26 2.64 -4.92
C LYS A 93 15.15 1.32 -4.17
N GLY A 94 14.50 0.35 -4.80
CA GLY A 94 14.41 -1.03 -4.29
C GLY A 94 15.76 -1.70 -4.19
#